data_AF-A0A8H7EX30-F1
#
_entry.id   AF-A0A8H7EX30-F1
#
_cell.length_a   1.000
_cell.length_b   1.000
_cell.length_c   1.000
_cell.angle_alpha   90.00
_cell.angle_beta   90.00
_cell.angle_gamma   90.00
#
_symmetry.space_group_name_H-M   'P 1'
#
loop_
_entity.id
_entity.type
_entity.pdbx_description
1 polymer ?
#
loop_
_entity_poly.entity_id
_entity_poly.type
_entity_poly.pdbx_seq_one_letter_code
_entity_poly.pdbx_strand_id
1 'polypeptide(L)'
;MQSANWMIFVASLALLVYDYFLTLGFEIERFWIGRFGRFHYGSLLFFANRYLSLLGYIPVALEFFMDPRVSCQCKFLRAYNTFLVIVLQIIIACMMLMRICALYERRAWILVFSVILGICEVIIAAVFIVNPSRREISEVFLSCDSFAQNAIQYQTHYLVGGWAGVFVFDAVMFVLTLYKTVTLPKGSGVGLLTMIMRDGTVYFGIVATLNLTNILVLVLANPVNRGSMGTPMNVMSSIMMTRLMLNLRDPELNGVAQDFKTTTLNISGFHRQTNSGMSDCYSMDIHLNEHDRNV
;
A
#
# COMPACT_ATOMS: atom_id res chain seq x y z
N MET A 1 -22.45 6.47 22.79
CA MET A 1 -21.10 6.87 22.35
C MET A 1 -20.18 5.66 22.15
N GLN A 2 -20.14 4.70 23.08
CA GLN A 2 -19.53 3.36 22.86
C GLN A 2 -20.11 2.65 21.62
N SER A 3 -21.38 2.94 21.29
CA SER A 3 -22.04 2.54 20.04
C SER A 3 -21.35 2.99 18.74
N ALA A 4 -20.65 4.14 18.72
CA ALA A 4 -20.03 4.65 17.50
C ALA A 4 -18.77 3.84 17.11
N ASN A 5 -17.88 3.60 18.06
CA ASN A 5 -16.68 2.78 17.84
C ASN A 5 -17.05 1.34 17.48
N TRP A 6 -18.11 0.81 18.11
CA TRP A 6 -18.71 -0.46 17.75
C TRP A 6 -19.13 -0.54 16.29
N MET A 7 -19.93 0.43 15.83
CA MET A 7 -20.42 0.46 14.45
C MET A 7 -19.27 0.57 13.44
N ILE A 8 -18.25 1.38 13.75
CA ILE A 8 -17.06 1.54 12.91
C ILE A 8 -16.28 0.22 12.78
N PHE A 9 -16.11 -0.51 13.89
CA PHE A 9 -15.44 -1.81 13.89
C PHE A 9 -16.21 -2.84 13.06
N VAL A 10 -17.52 -3.00 13.33
CA VAL A 10 -18.37 -3.94 12.59
C VAL A 10 -18.44 -3.59 11.10
N ALA A 11 -18.55 -2.31 10.75
CA ALA A 11 -18.52 -1.85 9.36
C ALA A 11 -17.19 -2.19 8.68
N SER A 12 -16.08 -2.05 9.39
CA SER A 12 -14.75 -2.40 8.87
C SER A 12 -14.63 -3.91 8.59
N LEU A 13 -15.11 -4.75 9.51
CA LEU A 13 -15.13 -6.21 9.29
C LEU A 13 -16.06 -6.60 8.14
N ALA A 14 -17.25 -6.00 8.07
CA ALA A 14 -18.18 -6.24 6.98
C ALA A 14 -17.55 -5.87 5.63
N LEU A 15 -16.85 -4.73 5.54
CA LEU A 15 -16.11 -4.33 4.36
C LEU A 15 -14.99 -5.32 4.01
N LEU A 16 -14.23 -5.80 4.99
CA LEU A 16 -13.17 -6.80 4.76
C LEU A 16 -13.71 -8.09 4.17
N VAL A 17 -14.80 -8.62 4.74
CA VAL A 17 -15.44 -9.85 4.27
C VAL A 17 -16.07 -9.65 2.90
N TYR A 18 -16.75 -8.51 2.68
CA TYR A 18 -17.34 -8.16 1.39
C TYR A 18 -16.28 -8.08 0.29
N ASP A 19 -15.18 -7.37 0.57
CA ASP A 19 -14.06 -7.23 -0.36
C ASP A 19 -13.40 -8.57 -0.69
N TYR A 20 -13.26 -9.44 0.32
CA TYR A 20 -12.73 -10.78 0.16
C TYR A 20 -13.54 -11.58 -0.87
N PHE A 21 -14.87 -11.63 -0.74
CA PHE A 21 -15.71 -12.37 -1.67
C PHE A 21 -15.69 -11.76 -3.08
N LEU A 22 -15.70 -10.42 -3.18
CA LEU A 22 -15.67 -9.74 -4.47
C LEU A 22 -14.36 -10.01 -5.24
N THR A 23 -13.25 -10.17 -4.53
CA THR A 23 -11.93 -10.38 -5.13
C THR A 23 -11.47 -11.83 -5.17
N LEU A 24 -12.29 -12.78 -4.69
CA LEU A 24 -11.95 -14.20 -4.63
C LEU A 24 -11.80 -14.82 -6.02
N GLY A 25 -12.68 -14.45 -6.97
CA GLY A 25 -12.57 -14.94 -8.36
C GLY A 25 -11.24 -14.56 -9.00
N PHE A 26 -10.83 -13.29 -8.86
CA PHE A 26 -9.54 -12.81 -9.35
C PHE A 26 -8.35 -13.45 -8.62
N GLU A 27 -8.49 -13.77 -7.32
CA GLU A 27 -7.46 -14.51 -6.60
C GLU A 27 -7.26 -15.91 -7.20
N ILE A 28 -8.35 -16.65 -7.38
CA ILE A 28 -8.31 -18.01 -7.93
C ILE A 28 -7.66 -18.00 -9.32
N GLU A 29 -8.09 -17.09 -10.19
CA GLU A 29 -7.54 -16.99 -11.54
C GLU A 29 -6.05 -16.59 -11.55
N ARG A 30 -5.66 -15.57 -10.77
CA ARG A 30 -4.34 -14.93 -10.89
C ARG A 30 -3.26 -15.56 -9.99
N PHE A 31 -3.64 -16.17 -8.87
CA PHE A 31 -2.71 -16.78 -7.92
C PHE A 31 -2.78 -18.29 -7.88
N TRP A 32 -3.96 -18.90 -8.04
CA TRP A 32 -4.11 -20.36 -7.91
C TRP A 32 -4.00 -21.10 -9.25
N ILE A 33 -4.64 -20.61 -10.30
CA ILE A 33 -4.70 -21.26 -11.63
C ILE A 33 -3.64 -20.68 -12.60
N GLY A 34 -3.25 -19.43 -12.40
CA GLY A 34 -2.38 -18.70 -13.33
C GLY A 34 -0.98 -19.29 -13.53
N ARG A 35 -0.39 -18.99 -14.71
CA ARG A 35 0.97 -19.39 -15.14
C ARG A 35 2.11 -18.97 -14.19
N PHE A 36 1.80 -18.12 -13.21
CA PHE A 36 2.69 -17.62 -12.15
C PHE A 36 2.60 -18.43 -10.84
N GLY A 37 2.34 -19.74 -10.92
CA GLY A 37 2.42 -20.69 -9.80
C GLY A 37 3.82 -20.85 -9.16
N ARG A 38 4.76 -19.95 -9.42
CA ARG A 38 6.01 -19.86 -8.67
C ARG A 38 5.74 -19.06 -7.40
N PHE A 39 5.88 -19.74 -6.25
CA PHE A 39 5.96 -19.11 -4.93
C PHE A 39 7.09 -18.08 -4.92
N HIS A 40 6.77 -16.83 -5.22
CA HIS A 40 7.66 -15.70 -5.05
C HIS A 40 7.29 -14.95 -3.77
N TYR A 41 8.23 -14.18 -3.20
CA TYR A 41 8.03 -13.44 -1.95
C TYR A 41 6.76 -12.57 -1.96
N GLY A 42 6.40 -12.01 -3.13
CA GLY A 42 5.15 -11.27 -3.30
C GLY A 42 3.88 -12.11 -3.11
N SER A 43 3.86 -13.38 -3.53
CA SER A 43 2.71 -14.26 -3.30
C SER A 43 2.55 -14.62 -1.82
N LEU A 44 3.66 -14.85 -1.12
CA LEU A 44 3.65 -15.12 0.31
C LEU A 44 3.08 -13.93 1.08
N LEU A 45 3.57 -12.71 0.80
CA LEU A 45 3.09 -11.50 1.47
C LEU A 45 1.64 -11.19 1.14
N PHE A 46 1.19 -11.46 -0.09
CA PHE A 46 -0.22 -11.36 -0.46
C PHE A 46 -1.10 -12.27 0.40
N PHE A 47 -0.78 -13.56 0.47
CA PHE A 47 -1.58 -14.51 1.25
C PHE A 47 -1.50 -14.22 2.76
N ALA A 48 -0.31 -13.87 3.26
CA ALA A 48 -0.14 -13.46 4.65
C ALA A 48 -1.02 -12.25 4.98
N ASN A 49 -0.94 -11.16 4.21
CA ASN A 49 -1.77 -9.97 4.42
C ASN A 49 -3.26 -10.30 4.42
N ARG A 50 -3.71 -11.01 3.37
CA ARG A 50 -5.14 -11.26 3.13
C ARG A 50 -5.75 -12.18 4.19
N TYR A 51 -5.12 -13.31 4.46
CA TYR A 51 -5.67 -14.31 5.39
C TYR A 51 -5.40 -13.96 6.87
N LEU A 52 -4.28 -13.31 7.20
CA LEU A 52 -4.08 -12.81 8.57
C LEU A 52 -5.06 -11.68 8.88
N SER A 53 -5.41 -10.83 7.92
CA SER A 53 -6.46 -9.83 8.16
C SER A 53 -7.81 -10.51 8.33
N LEU A 54 -8.21 -11.40 7.41
CA LEU A 54 -9.53 -12.03 7.44
C LEU A 54 -9.75 -12.88 8.70
N LEU A 55 -8.80 -13.77 9.02
CA LEU A 55 -8.92 -14.71 10.13
C LEU A 55 -8.44 -14.10 11.45
N GLY A 56 -7.45 -13.22 11.39
CA GLY A 56 -6.86 -12.63 12.59
C GLY A 56 -7.80 -11.67 13.30
N TYR A 57 -8.74 -11.03 12.61
CA TYR A 57 -9.75 -10.21 13.27
C TYR A 57 -10.89 -11.01 13.91
N ILE A 58 -10.98 -12.33 13.75
CA ILE A 58 -12.03 -13.16 14.38
C ILE A 58 -11.94 -13.12 15.91
N PRO A 59 -10.79 -13.40 16.57
CA PRO A 59 -10.68 -13.29 18.02
C PRO A 59 -10.92 -11.87 18.54
N VAL A 60 -10.53 -10.86 17.75
CA VAL A 60 -10.79 -9.44 18.08
C VAL A 60 -12.30 -9.17 18.05
N ALA A 61 -13.02 -9.71 17.06
CA ALA A 61 -14.47 -9.60 17.01
C ALA A 61 -15.14 -10.26 18.24
N LEU A 62 -14.66 -11.43 18.66
CA LEU A 62 -15.18 -12.10 19.85
C LEU A 62 -15.00 -11.25 21.12
N GLU A 63 -13.87 -10.57 21.29
CA GLU A 63 -13.63 -9.64 22.41
C GLU A 63 -14.69 -8.53 22.46
N PHE A 64 -15.09 -8.04 21.28
CA PHE A 64 -16.13 -7.04 21.10
C PHE A 64 -17.52 -7.58 21.48
N PHE A 65 -17.88 -8.82 21.11
CA PHE A 65 -19.18 -9.42 21.44
C PHE A 65 -19.29 -10.01 22.86
N MET A 66 -18.18 -10.15 23.59
CA MET A 66 -18.17 -10.67 24.96
C MET A 66 -18.56 -9.61 26.01
N ASP A 67 -19.00 -10.05 27.19
CA ASP A 67 -19.32 -9.15 28.31
C ASP A 67 -18.08 -8.28 28.65
N PRO A 68 -18.21 -6.94 28.70
CA PRO A 68 -17.11 -6.03 28.99
C PRO A 68 -16.30 -6.40 30.24
N ARG A 69 -16.93 -7.01 31.26
CA ARG A 69 -16.26 -7.43 32.50
C ARG A 69 -15.28 -8.58 32.27
N VAL A 70 -15.59 -9.49 31.34
CA VAL A 70 -14.77 -10.66 31.02
C VAL A 70 -13.68 -10.27 30.02
N SER A 71 -14.00 -9.47 29.01
CA SER A 71 -13.03 -8.97 28.01
C SER A 71 -11.91 -8.16 28.66
N CYS A 72 -12.25 -7.37 29.68
CA CYS A 72 -11.32 -6.50 30.41
C CYS A 72 -10.21 -7.23 31.18
N GLN A 73 -10.50 -8.44 31.67
CA GLN A 73 -9.54 -9.25 32.43
C GLN A 73 -8.67 -10.13 31.52
N CYS A 74 -9.03 -10.26 30.23
CA CYS A 74 -8.35 -11.15 29.30
C CYS A 74 -7.09 -10.50 28.70
N LYS A 75 -5.98 -10.56 29.44
CA LYS A 75 -4.66 -10.09 28.97
C LYS A 75 -4.21 -10.75 27.66
N PHE A 76 -4.65 -11.97 27.40
CA PHE A 76 -4.30 -12.74 26.20
C PHE A 76 -4.88 -12.12 24.92
N LEU A 77 -6.18 -11.82 24.89
CA LEU A 77 -6.83 -11.23 23.70
C LEU A 77 -6.26 -9.86 23.35
N ARG A 78 -5.97 -9.06 24.38
CA ARG A 78 -5.32 -7.75 24.19
C ARG A 78 -3.92 -7.87 23.59
N ALA A 79 -3.08 -8.75 24.14
CA ALA A 79 -1.75 -9.01 23.60
C ALA A 79 -1.83 -9.54 22.16
N TYR A 80 -2.83 -10.38 21.86
CA TYR A 80 -3.09 -10.88 20.52
C TYR A 80 -3.45 -9.76 19.54
N ASN A 81 -4.35 -8.84 19.89
CA ASN A 81 -4.71 -7.72 19.03
C ASN A 81 -3.50 -6.82 18.72
N THR A 82 -2.72 -6.44 19.74
CA THR A 82 -1.48 -5.68 19.54
C THR A 82 -0.50 -6.41 18.62
N PHE A 83 -0.31 -7.73 18.84
CA PHE A 83 0.56 -8.55 18.00
C PHE A 83 0.07 -8.61 16.55
N LEU A 84 -1.23 -8.82 16.33
CA LEU A 84 -1.83 -8.87 15.00
C LEU A 84 -1.59 -7.56 14.23
N VAL A 85 -1.84 -6.42 14.87
CA VAL A 85 -1.62 -5.10 14.25
C VAL A 85 -0.17 -4.91 13.83
N ILE A 86 0.79 -5.27 14.70
CA ILE A 86 2.22 -5.17 14.40
C ILE A 86 2.57 -6.06 13.19
N VAL A 87 2.11 -7.30 13.18
CA VAL A 87 2.38 -8.24 12.09
C VAL A 87 1.81 -7.72 10.78
N LEU A 88 0.58 -7.21 10.77
CA LEU A 88 -0.04 -6.64 9.58
C LEU A 88 0.72 -5.40 9.08
N GLN A 89 1.16 -4.52 9.97
CA GLN A 89 1.95 -3.34 9.60
C GLN A 89 3.29 -3.73 8.96
N ILE A 90 4.00 -4.71 9.52
CA ILE A 90 5.24 -5.24 8.94
C ILE A 90 4.98 -5.80 7.53
N ILE A 91 3.91 -6.57 7.35
CA ILE A 91 3.57 -7.13 6.04
C ILE A 91 3.30 -6.00 5.02
N ILE A 92 2.49 -5.01 5.39
CA ILE A 92 2.19 -3.85 4.55
C ILE A 92 3.47 -3.09 4.19
N ALA A 93 4.36 -2.84 5.16
CA ALA A 93 5.65 -2.19 4.94
C ALA A 93 6.54 -2.98 3.98
N CYS A 94 6.62 -4.30 4.14
CA CYS A 94 7.34 -5.17 3.19
C CYS A 94 6.75 -5.09 1.77
N MET A 95 5.42 -5.03 1.64
CA MET A 95 4.74 -4.87 0.34
C MET A 95 5.08 -3.52 -0.31
N MET A 96 5.11 -2.44 0.47
CA MET A 96 5.54 -1.12 -0.02
C MET A 96 7.00 -1.14 -0.47
N LEU A 97 7.90 -1.76 0.32
CA LEU A 97 9.33 -1.86 0.01
C LEU A 97 9.58 -2.64 -1.27
N MET A 98 8.93 -3.80 -1.45
CA MET A 98 9.03 -4.58 -2.69
C MET A 98 8.63 -3.75 -3.91
N ARG A 99 7.60 -2.90 -3.79
CA ARG A 99 7.17 -2.03 -4.89
C ARG A 99 8.21 -0.95 -5.19
N ILE A 100 8.83 -0.35 -4.18
CA ILE A 100 9.96 0.58 -4.41
C ILE A 100 11.14 -0.13 -5.06
N CYS A 101 11.47 -1.35 -4.63
CA CYS A 101 12.51 -2.18 -5.25
C CYS A 101 12.25 -2.40 -6.75
N ALA A 102 10.99 -2.64 -7.13
CA ALA A 102 10.61 -2.82 -8.52
C ALA A 102 10.66 -1.52 -9.33
N LEU A 103 10.20 -0.39 -8.77
CA LEU A 103 10.07 0.89 -9.48
C LEU A 103 11.40 1.61 -9.70
N TYR A 104 12.35 1.50 -8.77
CA TYR A 104 13.59 2.28 -8.80
C TYR A 104 14.79 1.53 -9.38
N GLU A 105 14.57 0.39 -10.06
CA GLU A 105 15.55 -0.35 -10.87
C GLU A 105 16.99 -0.31 -10.30
N ARG A 106 17.16 -0.85 -9.08
CA ARG A 106 18.46 -0.99 -8.39
C ARG A 106 19.22 0.30 -8.04
N ARG A 107 18.58 1.47 -7.96
CA ARG A 107 19.19 2.62 -7.25
C ARG A 107 19.35 2.31 -5.77
N ALA A 108 20.47 1.67 -5.43
CA ALA A 108 20.73 1.06 -4.13
C ALA A 108 20.55 2.05 -2.97
N TRP A 109 20.87 3.33 -3.18
CA TRP A 109 20.70 4.36 -2.15
C TRP A 109 19.23 4.50 -1.70
N ILE A 110 18.26 4.48 -2.62
CA ILE A 110 16.83 4.64 -2.31
C ILE A 110 16.33 3.40 -1.56
N LEU A 111 16.83 2.22 -1.95
CA LEU A 111 16.48 0.97 -1.29
C LEU A 111 17.05 0.93 0.13
N VAL A 112 18.33 1.26 0.30
CA VAL A 112 18.98 1.33 1.60
C VAL A 112 18.28 2.36 2.49
N PHE A 113 17.96 3.55 1.96
CA PHE A 113 17.19 4.56 2.67
C PHE A 113 15.83 4.05 3.13
N SER A 114 15.06 3.41 2.23
CA SER A 114 13.73 2.89 2.55
C SER A 114 13.77 1.76 3.57
N VAL A 115 14.78 0.88 3.50
CA VAL A 115 15.00 -0.20 4.47
C VAL A 115 15.40 0.35 5.83
N ILE A 116 16.32 1.33 5.89
CA ILE A 116 16.70 1.99 7.14
C ILE A 116 15.48 2.65 7.76
N LEU A 117 14.65 3.34 6.97
CA LEU A 117 13.43 3.96 7.45
C LEU A 117 12.46 2.94 8.05
N GLY A 118 12.28 1.78 7.40
CA GLY A 118 11.47 0.68 7.93
C GLY A 118 12.05 0.08 9.23
N ILE A 119 13.37 -0.09 9.31
CA ILE A 119 14.02 -0.56 10.55
C ILE A 119 13.81 0.46 11.68
N CYS A 120 13.94 1.75 11.40
CA CYS A 120 13.67 2.81 12.36
C CYS A 120 12.22 2.75 12.85
N GLU A 121 11.25 2.56 11.96
CA GLU A 121 9.83 2.41 12.31
C GLU A 121 9.59 1.22 13.26
N VAL A 122 10.16 0.05 12.96
CA VAL A 122 10.08 -1.14 13.84
C VAL A 122 10.73 -0.89 15.21
N ILE A 123 11.89 -0.22 15.24
CA ILE A 123 12.58 0.12 16.51
C ILE A 123 11.71 1.07 17.34
N ILE A 124 11.14 2.10 16.71
CA ILE A 124 10.24 3.06 17.36
C ILE A 124 9.05 2.31 17.96
N ALA A 125 8.40 1.43 17.19
CA ALA A 125 7.30 0.61 17.66
C ALA A 125 7.71 -0.27 18.87
N ALA A 126 8.86 -0.94 18.80
CA ALA A 126 9.38 -1.77 19.89
C ALA A 126 9.65 -0.98 21.18
N VAL A 127 10.23 0.22 21.07
CA VAL A 127 10.50 1.11 22.21
C VAL A 127 9.19 1.53 22.90
N PHE A 128 8.13 1.78 22.13
CA PHE A 128 6.82 2.11 22.69
C PHE A 128 6.15 0.90 23.38
N ILE A 129 6.44 -0.34 22.97
CA ILE A 129 5.87 -1.58 23.53
C ILE A 129 6.57 -2.05 24.83
N VAL A 130 7.90 -1.99 24.91
CA VAL A 130 8.67 -2.72 25.95
C VAL A 130 8.66 -2.04 27.33
N ASN A 131 8.40 -0.74 27.41
CA ASN A 131 8.57 0.00 28.66
C ASN A 131 7.48 -0.38 29.71
N PRO A 132 7.85 -0.86 30.92
CA PRO A 132 6.91 -1.45 31.89
C PRO A 132 5.98 -0.44 32.59
N SER A 133 6.41 0.81 32.80
CA SER A 133 5.52 1.93 33.19
C SER A 133 4.53 2.32 32.08
N ARG A 134 4.56 1.60 30.95
CA ARG A 134 3.70 1.77 29.77
C ARG A 134 2.78 0.57 29.51
N ARG A 135 2.64 -0.38 30.45
CA ARG A 135 1.68 -1.50 30.33
C ARG A 135 0.23 -1.11 30.67
N GLU A 136 0.04 -0.05 31.46
CA GLU A 136 -1.28 0.58 31.68
C GLU A 136 -1.78 1.30 30.40
N ILE A 137 -0.90 1.54 29.42
CA ILE A 137 -1.15 2.32 28.18
C ILE A 137 -1.86 1.47 27.10
N SER A 138 -2.04 0.16 27.31
CA SER A 138 -2.87 -0.68 26.43
C SER A 138 -4.30 -0.87 26.95
N GLU A 139 -4.65 -0.25 28.07
CA GLU A 139 -5.87 -0.57 28.83
C GLU A 139 -7.18 -0.01 28.26
N VAL A 140 -7.15 0.77 27.17
CA VAL A 140 -8.31 1.57 26.73
C VAL A 140 -8.83 1.19 25.34
N PHE A 141 -8.36 0.10 24.72
CA PHE A 141 -9.05 -0.39 23.51
C PHE A 141 -10.49 -0.85 23.79
N LEU A 142 -10.82 -1.14 25.05
CA LEU A 142 -12.19 -1.28 25.54
C LEU A 142 -12.28 -0.54 26.87
N SER A 143 -13.14 0.47 26.92
CA SER A 143 -13.46 1.27 28.10
C SER A 143 -13.86 0.35 29.26
N CYS A 144 -12.89 0.04 30.09
CA CYS A 144 -13.09 -0.70 31.32
C CYS A 144 -12.55 0.12 32.50
N ASP A 145 -12.68 1.44 32.43
CA ASP A 145 -12.97 2.20 33.64
C ASP A 145 -13.52 3.57 33.31
N SER A 146 -14.50 4.01 34.10
CA SER A 146 -15.08 5.36 34.03
C SER A 146 -14.28 6.37 34.85
N PHE A 147 -13.17 5.94 35.48
CA PHE A 147 -12.51 6.68 36.56
C PHE A 147 -11.12 7.25 36.25
N ALA A 148 -10.52 6.98 35.07
CA ALA A 148 -9.12 7.33 34.82
C ALA A 148 -8.91 8.49 33.82
N GLN A 149 -9.57 9.65 34.01
CA GLN A 149 -9.37 10.80 33.12
C GLN A 149 -7.92 11.30 33.04
N ASN A 150 -7.13 11.13 34.11
CA ASN A 150 -5.73 11.55 34.16
C ASN A 150 -4.75 10.56 33.51
N ALA A 151 -5.09 9.27 33.41
CA ALA A 151 -4.25 8.27 32.73
C ALA A 151 -4.31 8.41 31.19
N ILE A 152 -5.44 8.90 30.66
CA ILE A 152 -5.70 8.98 29.21
C ILE A 152 -4.82 10.03 28.50
N GLN A 153 -4.42 11.11 29.20
CA GLN A 153 -3.61 12.17 28.60
C GLN A 153 -2.16 11.75 28.35
N TYR A 154 -1.49 11.15 29.35
CA TYR A 154 -0.11 10.64 29.19
C TYR A 154 -0.05 9.53 28.13
N GLN A 155 -1.06 8.66 28.09
CA GLN A 155 -1.20 7.55 27.15
C GLN A 155 -1.31 7.99 25.67
N THR A 156 -1.94 9.14 25.41
CA THR A 156 -2.14 9.66 24.03
C THR A 156 -0.81 10.02 23.37
N HIS A 157 0.13 10.64 24.10
CA HIS A 157 1.41 11.09 23.52
C HIS A 157 2.26 9.93 22.98
N TYR A 158 2.26 8.78 23.66
CA TYR A 158 3.01 7.60 23.24
C TYR A 158 2.37 6.92 22.03
N LEU A 159 1.04 6.82 22.01
CA LEU A 159 0.27 6.31 20.86
C LEU A 159 0.50 7.18 19.63
N VAL A 160 0.42 8.50 19.77
CA VAL A 160 0.72 9.44 18.69
C VAL A 160 2.15 9.26 18.20
N GLY A 161 3.12 9.11 19.10
CA GLY A 161 4.53 8.87 18.74
C GLY A 161 4.75 7.60 17.92
N GLY A 162 4.14 6.48 18.32
CA GLY A 162 4.25 5.21 17.59
C GLY A 162 3.60 5.28 16.21
N TRP A 163 2.35 5.76 16.14
CA TRP A 163 1.64 5.91 14.87
C TRP A 163 2.26 6.96 13.95
N ALA A 164 2.92 7.99 14.51
CA ALA A 164 3.59 9.01 13.70
C ALA A 164 4.74 8.41 12.88
N GLY A 165 5.46 7.43 13.43
CA GLY A 165 6.48 6.68 12.69
C GLY A 165 5.89 5.96 11.48
N VAL A 166 4.78 5.24 11.68
CA VAL A 166 4.04 4.55 10.61
C VAL A 166 3.58 5.53 9.53
N PHE A 167 2.98 6.65 9.93
CA PHE A 167 2.53 7.69 8.99
C PHE A 167 3.70 8.27 8.19
N VAL A 168 4.82 8.59 8.83
CA VAL A 168 6.01 9.13 8.15
C VAL A 168 6.54 8.13 7.14
N PHE A 169 6.65 6.85 7.52
CA PHE A 169 7.05 5.79 6.61
C PHE A 169 6.12 5.73 5.38
N ASP A 170 4.80 5.61 5.59
CA ASP A 170 3.83 5.50 4.51
C ASP A 170 3.80 6.73 3.61
N ALA A 171 3.93 7.94 4.18
CA ALA A 171 3.99 9.18 3.43
C ALA A 171 5.24 9.25 2.53
N VAL A 172 6.41 8.86 3.06
CA VAL A 172 7.65 8.81 2.28
C VAL A 172 7.54 7.78 1.16
N MET A 173 7.06 6.58 1.45
CA MET A 173 6.87 5.51 0.46
C MET A 173 5.89 5.92 -0.64
N PHE A 174 4.80 6.59 -0.27
CA PHE A 174 3.84 7.16 -1.21
C PHE A 174 4.48 8.24 -2.09
N VAL A 175 5.19 9.21 -1.52
CA VAL A 175 5.83 10.30 -2.27
C VAL A 175 6.87 9.75 -3.25
N LEU A 176 7.71 8.80 -2.82
CA LEU A 176 8.67 8.15 -3.72
C LEU A 176 7.96 7.43 -4.87
N THR A 177 6.93 6.64 -4.55
CA THR A 177 6.16 5.94 -5.58
C THR A 177 5.52 6.91 -6.56
N LEU A 178 4.88 7.97 -6.06
CA LEU A 178 4.24 8.98 -6.89
C LEU A 178 5.25 9.72 -7.75
N TYR A 179 6.37 10.16 -7.18
CA TYR A 179 7.45 10.83 -7.89
C TYR A 179 7.95 9.98 -9.06
N LYS A 180 8.16 8.67 -8.83
CA LYS A 180 8.60 7.78 -9.90
C LYS A 180 7.52 7.60 -10.97
N THR A 181 6.27 7.37 -10.57
CA THR A 181 5.14 7.24 -11.51
C THR A 181 5.02 8.48 -12.40
N VAL A 182 5.12 9.70 -11.86
CA VAL A 182 4.95 10.93 -12.66
C VAL A 182 6.17 11.29 -13.53
N THR A 183 7.36 10.78 -13.20
CA THR A 183 8.60 11.06 -13.94
C THR A 183 8.90 10.04 -15.03
N LEU A 184 8.18 8.90 -15.07
CA LEU A 184 8.36 7.91 -16.13
C LEU A 184 7.93 8.49 -17.50
N PRO A 185 8.68 8.20 -18.59
CA PRO A 185 8.36 8.71 -19.92
C PRO A 185 6.93 8.38 -20.34
N LYS A 186 6.20 9.41 -20.77
CA LYS A 186 4.79 9.30 -21.16
C LYS A 186 4.70 8.74 -22.59
N GLY A 187 3.81 7.77 -22.80
CA GLY A 187 3.25 7.53 -24.13
C GLY A 187 2.38 8.73 -24.51
N SER A 188 2.42 9.17 -25.76
CA SER A 188 1.59 10.27 -26.24
C SER A 188 0.11 9.99 -25.93
N GLY A 189 -0.56 10.94 -25.26
CA GLY A 189 -2.01 10.88 -25.00
C GLY A 189 -2.46 10.22 -23.68
N VAL A 190 -1.58 9.69 -22.84
CA VAL A 190 -2.00 9.11 -21.55
C VAL A 190 -2.09 10.19 -20.46
N GLY A 191 -3.30 10.41 -19.94
CA GLY A 191 -3.56 11.35 -18.84
C GLY A 191 -2.92 10.93 -17.52
N LEU A 192 -2.61 11.91 -16.66
CA LEU A 192 -1.99 11.70 -15.34
C LEU A 192 -2.81 10.76 -14.44
N LEU A 193 -4.14 10.94 -14.42
CA LEU A 193 -5.03 10.12 -13.62
C LEU A 193 -5.01 8.65 -14.09
N THR A 194 -5.05 8.43 -15.40
CA THR A 194 -4.94 7.08 -16.00
C THR A 194 -3.63 6.41 -15.62
N MET A 195 -2.52 7.16 -15.56
CA MET A 195 -1.23 6.64 -15.15
C MET A 195 -1.21 6.23 -13.67
N ILE A 196 -1.75 7.08 -12.78
CA ILE A 196 -1.83 6.82 -11.33
C ILE A 196 -2.73 5.62 -11.04
N MET A 197 -3.85 5.49 -11.76
CA MET A 197 -4.76 4.36 -11.64
C MET A 197 -4.13 3.08 -12.20
N ARG A 198 -3.41 3.16 -13.34
CA ARG A 198 -2.74 2.03 -13.98
C ARG A 198 -1.59 1.48 -13.13
N ASP A 199 -0.74 2.36 -12.58
CA ASP A 199 0.38 1.95 -11.73
C ASP A 199 -0.09 1.48 -10.34
N GLY A 200 -1.34 1.77 -9.95
CA GLY A 200 -1.86 1.47 -8.63
C GLY A 200 -1.29 2.39 -7.54
N THR A 201 -0.77 3.57 -7.88
CA THR A 201 -0.24 4.55 -6.91
C THR A 201 -1.34 5.12 -6.02
N VAL A 202 -2.58 5.14 -6.52
CA VAL A 202 -3.78 5.52 -5.75
C VAL A 202 -3.94 4.70 -4.46
N TYR A 203 -3.58 3.41 -4.48
CA TYR A 203 -3.69 2.53 -3.32
C TYR A 203 -2.82 3.02 -2.15
N PHE A 204 -1.58 3.42 -2.43
CA PHE A 204 -0.69 4.00 -1.41
C PHE A 204 -1.16 5.36 -0.93
N GLY A 205 -1.72 6.18 -1.81
CA GLY A 205 -2.29 7.47 -1.43
C GLY A 205 -3.45 7.32 -0.43
N ILE A 206 -4.31 6.32 -0.65
CA ILE A 206 -5.40 5.98 0.28
C ILE A 206 -4.82 5.56 1.64
N VAL A 207 -3.82 4.67 1.66
CA VAL A 207 -3.16 4.22 2.90
C VAL A 207 -2.52 5.38 3.67
N ALA A 208 -1.75 6.24 2.99
CA ALA A 208 -1.13 7.40 3.62
C ALA A 208 -2.17 8.38 4.20
N THR A 209 -3.29 8.59 3.49
CA THR A 209 -4.40 9.45 3.94
C THR A 209 -5.12 8.86 5.15
N LEU A 210 -5.32 7.53 5.18
CA LEU A 210 -5.93 6.84 6.32
C LEU A 210 -5.03 6.91 7.56
N ASN A 211 -3.72 6.74 7.40
CA ASN A 211 -2.76 6.90 8.50
C ASN A 211 -2.73 8.35 9.01
N LEU A 212 -2.77 9.34 8.12
CA LEU A 212 -2.91 10.74 8.51
C LEU A 212 -4.19 10.97 9.32
N THR A 213 -5.31 10.43 8.84
CA THR A 213 -6.60 10.53 9.53
C THR A 213 -6.54 9.89 10.91
N ASN A 214 -5.88 8.74 11.05
CA ASN A 214 -5.68 8.07 12.33
C ASN A 214 -4.89 8.98 13.31
N ILE A 215 -3.81 9.61 12.85
CA ILE A 215 -3.05 10.59 13.67
C ILE A 215 -3.91 11.78 14.06
N LEU A 216 -4.64 12.36 13.11
CA LEU A 216 -5.50 13.50 13.38
C LEU A 216 -6.58 13.15 14.41
N VAL A 217 -7.18 11.96 14.33
CA VAL A 217 -8.15 11.48 15.33
C VAL A 217 -7.47 11.27 16.70
N LEU A 218 -6.26 10.72 16.74
CA LEU A 218 -5.53 10.55 18.02
C LEU A 218 -5.21 11.89 18.70
N VAL A 219 -4.92 12.94 17.92
CA VAL A 219 -4.55 14.26 18.46
C VAL A 219 -5.78 15.12 18.76
N LEU A 220 -6.74 15.19 17.85
CA LEU A 220 -7.84 16.16 17.86
C LEU A 220 -9.13 15.60 18.47
N ALA A 221 -9.36 14.29 18.43
CA ALA A 221 -10.63 13.74 18.89
C ALA A 221 -10.73 13.73 20.42
N ASN A 222 -11.98 13.72 20.89
CA ASN A 222 -12.31 13.49 22.29
C ASN A 222 -11.63 12.21 22.79
N PRO A 223 -11.16 12.16 24.05
CA PRO A 223 -10.43 11.02 24.62
C PRO A 223 -11.10 9.66 24.39
N VAL A 224 -12.43 9.62 24.38
CA VAL A 224 -13.25 8.42 24.17
C VAL A 224 -13.18 7.88 22.73
N ASN A 225 -12.83 8.73 21.76
CA ASN A 225 -12.75 8.37 20.34
C ASN A 225 -11.30 8.18 19.85
N ARG A 226 -10.31 8.48 20.70
CA ARG A 226 -8.88 8.25 20.39
C ARG A 226 -8.66 6.74 20.29
N GLY A 227 -8.27 6.26 19.10
CA GLY A 227 -8.08 4.83 18.81
C GLY A 227 -9.21 4.17 18.00
N SER A 228 -10.32 4.87 17.75
CA SER A 228 -11.41 4.37 16.90
C SER A 228 -10.98 4.06 15.45
N MET A 229 -9.95 4.73 14.96
CA MET A 229 -9.46 4.61 13.58
C MET A 229 -8.42 3.50 13.36
N GLY A 230 -7.89 2.86 14.40
CA GLY A 230 -6.83 1.86 14.26
C GLY A 230 -7.25 0.64 13.42
N THR A 231 -8.35 -0.01 13.79
CA THR A 231 -8.86 -1.17 13.04
C THR A 231 -9.31 -0.82 11.62
N PRO A 232 -10.16 0.21 11.40
CA PRO A 232 -10.55 0.61 10.04
C PRO A 232 -9.36 0.89 9.14
N MET A 233 -8.36 1.59 9.66
CA MET A 233 -7.13 1.91 8.92
C MET A 233 -6.38 0.63 8.54
N ASN A 234 -6.13 -0.29 9.48
CA ASN A 234 -5.43 -1.54 9.18
C ASN A 234 -6.19 -2.42 8.18
N VAL A 235 -7.52 -2.53 8.34
CA VAL A 235 -8.39 -3.27 7.44
C VAL A 235 -8.33 -2.68 6.03
N MET A 236 -8.50 -1.37 5.91
CA MET A 236 -8.45 -0.68 4.63
C MET A 236 -7.08 -0.78 3.99
N SER A 237 -5.99 -0.65 4.74
CA SER A 237 -4.64 -0.84 4.22
C SER A 237 -4.43 -2.25 3.67
N SER A 238 -4.92 -3.28 4.37
CA SER A 238 -4.89 -4.66 3.88
C SER A 238 -5.69 -4.84 2.58
N ILE A 239 -6.89 -4.25 2.49
CA ILE A 239 -7.72 -4.29 1.28
C ILE A 239 -6.99 -3.59 0.11
N MET A 240 -6.44 -2.39 0.34
CA MET A 240 -5.70 -1.65 -0.69
C MET A 240 -4.47 -2.42 -1.19
N MET A 241 -3.71 -3.05 -0.28
CA MET A 241 -2.56 -3.88 -0.65
C MET A 241 -2.96 -5.13 -1.41
N THR A 242 -4.06 -5.78 -1.02
CA THR A 242 -4.60 -6.96 -1.71
C THR A 242 -5.03 -6.60 -3.13
N ARG A 243 -5.79 -5.51 -3.29
CA ARG A 243 -6.24 -5.02 -4.60
C ARG A 243 -5.10 -4.58 -5.50
N LEU A 244 -4.09 -3.91 -4.95
CA LEU A 244 -2.88 -3.58 -5.69
C LEU A 244 -2.23 -4.84 -6.27
N MET A 245 -2.00 -5.88 -5.45
CA MET A 245 -1.35 -7.11 -5.89
C MET A 245 -2.17 -7.88 -6.93
N LEU A 246 -3.51 -7.86 -6.80
CA LEU A 246 -4.40 -8.44 -7.80
C LEU A 246 -4.31 -7.66 -9.12
N ASN A 247 -4.39 -6.33 -9.08
CA ASN A 247 -4.34 -5.48 -10.27
C ASN A 247 -3.00 -5.60 -11.02
N LEU A 248 -1.89 -5.75 -10.30
CA LEU A 248 -0.58 -5.96 -10.92
C LEU A 248 -0.50 -7.27 -11.72
N ARG A 249 -1.30 -8.27 -11.36
CA ARG A 249 -1.37 -9.57 -12.05
C ARG A 249 -2.53 -9.67 -13.03
N ASP A 250 -3.17 -8.56 -13.33
CA ASP A 250 -4.25 -8.52 -14.29
C ASP A 250 -3.71 -8.67 -15.72
N PRO A 251 -4.10 -9.71 -16.48
CA PRO A 251 -3.61 -9.92 -17.83
C PRO A 251 -4.11 -8.84 -18.80
N GLU A 252 -5.27 -8.23 -18.58
CA GLU A 252 -5.82 -7.20 -19.47
C GLU A 252 -5.01 -5.90 -19.36
N LEU A 253 -4.70 -5.47 -18.13
CA LEU A 253 -3.85 -4.30 -17.87
C LEU A 253 -2.43 -4.49 -18.42
N ASN A 254 -1.89 -5.71 -18.33
CA ASN A 254 -0.56 -6.03 -18.84
C ASN A 254 -0.54 -6.22 -20.37
N GLY A 255 -1.62 -6.74 -20.96
CA GLY A 255 -1.79 -6.92 -22.40
C GLY A 255 -1.87 -5.58 -23.14
N VAL A 256 -2.65 -4.62 -22.64
CA VAL A 256 -2.72 -3.27 -23.20
C VAL A 256 -1.35 -2.56 -23.14
N ALA A 257 -0.55 -2.80 -22.09
CA ALA A 257 0.80 -2.24 -21.98
C ALA A 257 1.78 -2.87 -22.98
N GLN A 258 1.62 -4.15 -23.32
CA GLN A 258 2.40 -4.82 -24.36
C GLN A 258 1.98 -4.37 -25.76
N ASP A 259 0.69 -4.23 -26.02
CA ASP A 259 0.19 -3.73 -27.31
C ASP A 259 0.67 -2.30 -27.56
N PHE A 260 0.59 -1.41 -26.55
CA PHE A 260 1.07 -0.03 -26.71
C PHE A 260 2.58 0.04 -26.98
N LYS A 261 3.39 -0.81 -26.34
CA LYS A 261 4.83 -0.94 -26.63
C LYS A 261 5.08 -1.46 -28.06
N THR A 262 4.29 -2.42 -28.52
CA THR A 262 4.42 -3.00 -29.86
C THR A 262 4.02 -1.98 -30.93
N THR A 263 2.94 -1.23 -30.71
CA THR A 263 2.49 -0.15 -31.61
C THR A 263 3.50 1.00 -31.66
N THR A 264 4.05 1.45 -30.52
CA THR A 264 5.09 2.50 -30.52
C THR A 264 6.40 2.03 -31.16
N LEU A 265 6.82 0.78 -30.93
CA LEU A 265 7.96 0.20 -31.63
C LEU A 265 7.73 0.14 -33.15
N ASN A 266 6.55 -0.29 -33.60
CA ASN A 266 6.19 -0.30 -35.02
C ASN A 266 6.14 1.10 -35.63
N ILE A 267 5.58 2.11 -34.93
CA ILE A 267 5.57 3.50 -35.41
C ILE A 267 7.00 4.07 -35.49
N SER A 268 7.85 3.79 -34.50
CA SER A 268 9.26 4.21 -34.52
C SER A 268 10.09 3.50 -35.61
N GLY A 269 9.79 2.22 -35.89
CA GLY A 269 10.36 1.46 -37.00
C GLY A 269 9.92 2.01 -38.36
N PHE A 270 8.64 2.38 -38.48
CA PHE A 270 8.08 3.00 -39.68
C PHE A 270 8.71 4.38 -39.94
N HIS A 271 8.87 5.22 -38.91
CA HIS A 271 9.56 6.51 -39.03
C HIS A 271 11.06 6.37 -39.39
N ARG A 272 11.71 5.28 -38.96
CA ARG A 272 13.09 4.97 -39.33
C ARG A 272 13.21 4.52 -40.79
N GLN A 273 12.23 3.76 -41.30
CA GLN A 273 12.16 3.35 -42.70
C GLN A 273 11.82 4.52 -43.64
N THR A 274 10.95 5.46 -43.24
CA THR A 274 10.66 6.65 -44.06
C THR A 274 11.86 7.60 -44.13
N ASN A 275 12.65 7.73 -43.06
CA ASN A 275 13.87 8.55 -43.09
C ASN A 275 15.01 7.90 -43.89
N SER A 276 15.11 6.56 -43.95
CA SER A 276 16.08 5.89 -44.84
C SER A 276 15.65 5.91 -46.32
N GLY A 277 14.34 5.87 -46.61
CA GLY A 277 13.84 6.00 -47.98
C GLY A 277 13.93 7.42 -48.55
N MET A 278 13.92 8.45 -47.70
CA MET A 278 14.03 9.84 -48.12
C MET A 278 15.48 10.29 -48.39
N SER A 279 16.48 9.60 -47.82
CA SER A 279 17.90 9.85 -48.11
C SER A 279 18.37 9.25 -49.44
N ASP A 280 17.72 8.18 -49.92
CA ASP A 280 18.11 7.52 -51.17
C ASP A 280 17.55 8.23 -52.42
N CYS A 281 16.46 9.01 -52.29
CA CYS A 281 15.94 9.83 -53.39
C CYS A 281 16.74 11.12 -53.64
N TYR A 282 17.59 11.57 -52.72
CA TYR A 282 18.40 12.78 -52.92
C TYR A 282 19.77 12.52 -53.55
N SER A 283 20.19 11.25 -53.67
CA SER A 283 21.52 10.89 -54.19
C SER A 283 21.51 10.43 -55.65
N MET A 284 20.34 10.36 -56.31
CA MET A 284 20.22 9.85 -57.68
C MET A 284 20.02 10.94 -58.76
N ASP A 285 19.90 12.23 -58.37
CA ASP A 285 19.71 13.36 -59.30
C ASP A 285 20.96 14.24 -59.52
N ILE A 286 22.13 13.87 -58.96
CA ILE A 286 23.37 14.68 -59.11
C ILE A 286 24.32 14.14 -60.21
N HIS A 287 24.05 12.97 -60.81
CA HIS A 287 24.99 12.34 -61.76
C HIS A 287 24.63 12.44 -63.26
N LEU A 288 23.64 13.25 -63.66
CA LEU A 288 23.22 13.34 -65.07
C LEU A 288 23.37 14.72 -65.74
N ASN A 289 24.09 15.68 -65.15
CA ASN A 289 24.15 17.04 -65.73
C ASN A 289 25.55 17.66 -65.88
N GLU A 290 26.58 16.83 -66.09
CA GLU A 290 27.97 17.33 -66.20
C GLU A 290 28.73 16.78 -67.43
N HIS A 291 28.03 16.47 -68.53
CA HIS A 291 28.69 16.00 -69.76
C HIS A 291 28.49 16.89 -71.00
N ASP A 292 28.04 18.14 -70.85
CA ASP A 292 27.71 18.99 -72.02
C ASP A 292 28.18 20.46 -71.93
N ARG A 293 29.39 20.69 -71.41
CA ARG A 293 30.09 21.97 -71.60
C ARG A 293 31.59 21.74 -71.75
N ASN A 294 32.04 21.60 -73.00
CA ASN A 294 33.36 22.02 -73.49
C ASN A 294 33.39 21.91 -75.03
N VAL A 295 32.87 22.94 -75.70
CA VAL A 295 33.32 23.45 -77.01
C VAL A 295 33.44 24.95 -76.88
#